data_AF-A0A835F4D2-F1
#
_entry.id   AF-A0A835F4D2-F1
#
_cell.length_a   1.000
_cell.length_b   1.000
_cell.length_c   1.000
_cell.angle_alpha   90.00
_cell.angle_beta   90.00
_cell.angle_gamma   90.00
#
_symmetry.space_group_name_H-M   'P 1'
#
loop_
_entity.id
_entity.type
_entity.pdbx_description
1 polymer ?
#
loop_
_entity_poly.entity_id
_entity_poly.type
_entity_poly.pdbx_seq_one_letter_code
_entity_poly.pdbx_strand_id
1 'polypeptide(L)' 'MAINIISSAALWSLWKLRNNLCFQNAAWKDTSHLVERILKMAQNWIIMCPHNRVQEIQNYLSKISMVARYPEALSWRTP' A
#
# COMPACT_ATOMS: atom_id res chain seq x y z
N MET A 1 5.86 13.82 -6.69
CA MET A 1 5.82 12.60 -7.54
C MET A 1 5.71 11.34 -6.70
N ALA A 2 6.56 11.14 -5.68
CA ALA A 2 6.47 9.97 -4.80
C ALA A 2 5.08 9.82 -4.16
N ILE A 3 4.50 10.91 -3.66
CA ILE A 3 3.13 10.95 -3.14
C ILE A 3 2.12 10.47 -4.19
N ASN A 4 2.18 10.99 -5.43
CA ASN A 4 1.24 10.59 -6.48
C ASN A 4 1.30 9.09 -6.78
N ILE A 5 2.50 8.50 -6.83
CA ILE A 5 2.69 7.06 -7.07
C ILE A 5 2.10 6.26 -5.91
N ILE A 6 2.42 6.64 -4.66
CA ILE A 6 1.96 5.93 -3.47
C ILE A 6 0.44 6.07 -3.31
N SER A 7 -0.12 7.27 -3.47
CA SER A 7 -1.56 7.52 -3.40
C SER A 7 -2.31 6.78 -4.51
N SER A 8 -1.77 6.75 -5.72
CA SER A 8 -2.38 5.98 -6.82
C SER A 8 -2.33 4.47 -6.55
N ALA A 9 -1.22 3.95 -6.03
CA ALA A 9 -1.09 2.54 -5.63
C ALA A 9 -2.05 2.18 -4.48
N ALA A 10 -2.26 3.11 -3.54
CA ALA A 10 -3.23 2.97 -2.45
C ALA A 10 -4.67 2.90 -2.97
N LEU A 11 -5.08 3.87 -3.80
CA LEU A 11 -6.41 3.92 -4.40
C LEU A 11 -6.70 2.68 -5.24
N TRP A 12 -5.72 2.25 -6.06
CA TRP A 12 -5.86 1.04 -6.85
C TRP A 12 -6.02 -0.23 -6.01
N SER A 13 -5.21 -0.37 -4.96
CA SER A 13 -5.27 -1.52 -4.06
C SER A 13 -6.60 -1.57 -3.32
N LEU A 14 -7.12 -0.41 -2.89
CA LEU A 14 -8.42 -0.29 -2.23
C LEU A 14 -9.58 -0.61 -3.18
N TRP A 15 -9.54 -0.09 -4.41
CA TRP A 15 -10.54 -0.41 -5.43
C TRP A 15 -10.57 -1.91 -5.71
N LYS A 16 -9.41 -2.55 -5.87
CA LYS A 16 -9.34 -3.99 -6.12
C LYS A 16 -9.75 -4.81 -4.90
N LEU A 17 -9.48 -4.34 -3.68
CA LEU A 17 -10.02 -4.95 -2.48
C LEU A 17 -11.55 -4.92 -2.48
N ARG A 18 -12.16 -3.75 -2.68
CA ARG A 18 -13.62 -3.59 -2.75
C ARG A 18 -14.22 -4.58 -3.74
N ASN A 19 -13.62 -4.70 -4.92
CA ASN A 19 -14.12 -5.63 -5.94
C ASN A 19 -14.04 -7.09 -5.49
N ASN A 20 -12.96 -7.48 -4.82
CA ASN A 20 -12.83 -8.84 -4.30
C ASN A 20 -13.88 -9.15 -3.22
N LEU A 21 -14.17 -8.19 -2.34
CA LEU A 21 -15.19 -8.34 -1.31
C LEU A 21 -16.61 -8.43 -1.90
N CYS A 22 -16.95 -7.53 -2.83
CA CYS A 22 -18.30 -7.43 -3.37
C CYS A 22 -18.63 -8.46 -4.47
N PHE A 23 -17.63 -8.87 -5.26
CA PHE A 23 -17.87 -9.66 -6.47
C PHE A 23 -17.13 -11.00 -6.50
N GLN A 24 -16.13 -11.23 -5.64
CA GLN A 24 -15.35 -12.47 -5.62
C GLN A 24 -15.53 -13.27 -4.32
N ASN A 25 -16.51 -12.90 -3.48
CA ASN A 25 -16.77 -13.52 -2.17
C ASN A 25 -15.51 -13.64 -1.30
N ALA A 26 -14.54 -12.73 -1.47
CA ALA A 26 -13.36 -12.70 -0.62
C ALA A 26 -13.72 -12.10 0.74
N ALA A 27 -13.07 -12.58 1.80
CA ALA A 27 -13.16 -11.97 3.13
C ALA A 27 -12.00 -11.00 3.35
N TRP A 28 -12.26 -9.92 4.09
CA TRP A 28 -11.19 -9.08 4.63
C TRP A 28 -10.44 -9.86 5.70
N LYS A 29 -9.13 -10.03 5.50
CA LYS A 29 -8.27 -10.75 6.46
C LYS A 29 -7.66 -9.79 7.46
N ASP A 30 -6.88 -8.83 6.97
CA ASP A 30 -6.15 -7.89 7.81
C ASP A 30 -5.67 -6.68 7.00
N THR A 31 -5.50 -5.54 7.68
CA THR A 31 -4.96 -4.29 7.11
C THR A 31 -3.55 -4.44 6.51
N SER A 32 -2.70 -5.27 7.10
CA SER A 32 -1.33 -5.51 6.62
C SER A 32 -1.31 -6.13 5.23
N HIS A 33 -2.29 -6.97 4.90
CA HIS A 33 -2.42 -7.52 3.55
C HIS A 33 -2.78 -6.45 2.51
N LEU A 34 -3.53 -5.40 2.90
CA LEU A 34 -3.75 -4.25 2.02
C LEU A 34 -2.47 -3.45 1.84
N VAL A 35 -1.74 -3.16 2.93
CA VAL A 35 -0.50 -2.39 2.87
C VAL A 35 0.57 -3.10 2.04
N GLU A 36 0.72 -4.42 2.16
CA GLU A 36 1.62 -5.20 1.32
C GLU A 36 1.29 -5.09 -0.17
N ARG A 37 0.00 -5.05 -0.52
CA ARG A 37 -0.43 -4.86 -1.92
C ARG A 37 -0.06 -3.48 -2.43
N ILE A 38 -0.20 -2.45 -1.60
CA ILE A 38 0.21 -1.08 -1.92
C ILE A 38 1.72 -1.02 -2.16
N LEU A 39 2.51 -1.62 -1.26
CA LEU A 39 3.97 -1.68 -1.38
C LEU A 39 4.41 -2.38 -2.68
N LYS A 40 3.85 -3.56 -2.97
CA LYS A 40 4.15 -4.31 -4.20
C LYS A 40 3.76 -3.53 -5.46
N MET A 41 2.59 -2.90 -5.45
CA MET A 41 2.11 -2.06 -6.56
C MET A 41 3.04 -0.87 -6.82
N ALA A 42 3.36 -0.12 -5.77
CA ALA A 42 4.24 1.03 -5.89
C ALA A 42 5.65 0.60 -6.34
N GLN A 43 6.19 -0.50 -5.80
CA GLN A 43 7.48 -1.06 -6.23
C GLN A 43 7.48 -1.44 -7.72
N ASN A 44 6.40 -2.05 -8.23
CA ASN A 44 6.28 -2.39 -9.65
C ASN A 44 6.20 -1.15 -10.54
N TRP A 45 5.65 -0.04 -10.04
CA TRP A 45 5.51 1.21 -10.78
C TRP A 45 6.75 2.11 -10.72
N ILE A 46 7.72 1.81 -9.87
CA ILE A 46 8.99 2.56 -9.80
C ILE A 46 9.71 2.58 -11.15
N ILE A 47 9.59 1.53 -11.97
CA ILE A 47 10.21 1.48 -13.31
C ILE A 47 9.70 2.58 -14.25
N MET A 48 8.50 3.12 -14.01
CA MET A 48 7.91 4.20 -14.80
C MET A 48 8.36 5.59 -14.31
N CYS A 49 9.09 5.66 -13.19
CA CYS A 49 9.50 6.92 -12.58
C CYS A 49 10.88 7.36 -13.11
N PRO A 50 11.15 8.68 -13.16
CA PRO A 50 12.48 9.20 -13.44
C PRO A 50 13.52 8.66 -12.45
N HIS A 51 14.69 8.28 -12.94
CA HIS A 51 15.77 7.67 -12.14
C HIS A 51 16.15 8.49 -10.89
N ASN A 52 16.18 9.82 -11.01
CA ASN A 52 16.51 10.73 -9.90
C ASN A 52 15.45 10.78 -8.78
N ARG A 53 14.29 10.14 -8.97
CA ARG A 53 13.19 10.07 -7.98
C ARG A 53 13.01 8.69 -7.38
N VAL A 54 13.68 7.67 -7.90
CA VAL A 54 13.55 6.28 -7.44
C VAL A 54 13.91 6.15 -5.96
N GLN A 55 15.01 6.77 -5.54
CA GLN A 55 15.47 6.70 -4.15
C GLN A 55 14.51 7.40 -3.18
N GLU A 56 13.90 8.51 -3.59
CA GLU A 56 12.83 9.19 -2.83
C GLU A 56 11.65 8.23 -2.60
N ILE A 57 11.21 7.53 -3.64
CA ILE A 57 10.09 6.58 -3.56
C ILE A 57 10.45 5.39 -2.68
N GLN A 58 11.65 4.81 -2.82
CA GLN A 58 12.11 3.70 -1.99
C GLN A 58 12.16 4.07 -0.50
N ASN A 59 12.57 5.29 -0.16
CA ASN A 59 12.56 5.78 1.22
C ASN A 59 11.14 5.82 1.81
N TYR A 60 10.14 6.25 1.03
CA TYR A 60 8.75 6.19 1.47
C TYR A 60 8.23 4.76 1.62
N LEU A 61 8.56 3.86 0.69
CA LEU A 61 8.16 2.45 0.79
C LEU A 61 8.75 1.77 2.03
N SER A 62 10.01 2.09 2.36
CA SER A 62 10.64 1.62 3.60
C SER A 62 9.84 2.06 4.84
N LYS A 63 9.49 3.36 4.92
CA LYS A 63 8.66 3.89 6.03
C LYS A 63 7.29 3.21 6.12
N ILE A 64 6.60 3.03 5.00
CA ILE A 64 5.29 2.35 4.94
C ILE A 64 5.43 0.89 5.37
N SER A 65 6.51 0.20 4.96
CA SER A 65 6.76 -1.18 5.34
C SER A 65 7.01 -1.36 6.84
N MET A 66 7.63 -0.37 7.50
CA MET A 66 7.79 -0.39 8.96
C MET A 66 6.43 -0.31 9.66
N VAL A 67 5.54 0.57 9.23
CA VAL A 67 4.17 0.67 9.79
C VAL A 67 3.38 -0.62 9.57
N ALA A 68 3.54 -1.28 8.42
CA ALA A 68 2.88 -2.54 8.12
C ALA A 68 3.28 -3.71 9.04
N ARG A 69 4.54 -3.71 9.51
CA ARG A 69 5.08 -4.75 10.41
C ARG A 69 4.59 -4.61 11.85
N TYR A 70 4.12 -3.43 12.23
CA TYR A 70 3.58 -3.14 13.56
C TYR A 70 2.10 -2.75 13.43
N PRO A 71 1.19 -3.71 13.19
CA PRO A 71 -0.23 -3.44 13.02
C PRO A 71 -0.88 -2.86 14.28
N GLU A 72 -0.21 -2.84 15.43
CA GLU A 72 -0.66 -2.11 16.63
C GLU A 72 -0.78 -0.58 16.43
N ALA A 73 -0.15 -0.04 15.39
CA ALA A 73 -0.37 1.35 14.95
C ALA A 73 -1.67 1.53 14.14
N LEU A 74 -2.24 0.42 13.63
CA LEU A 74 -3.44 0.38 12.79
C LEU A 74 -4.63 -0.26 13.51
N SER A 75 -4.41 -0.97 14.62
CA SER A 75 -5.47 -1.45 15.49
C SER A 75 -6.15 -0.24 16.12
N TRP A 76 -7.49 -0.21 16.05
CA TRP A 76 -8.27 0.75 16.80
C TRP A 76 -7.90 0.59 18.27
N ARG A 77 -7.31 1.64 18.86
CA ARG A 77 -7.07 1.72 20.30
C ARG A 77 -8.44 1.59 20.97
N THR A 78 -8.77 0.42 21.49
CA THR A 78 -9.94 0.26 22.35
C THR A 78 -9.72 1.14 23.59
N PRO A 79 -10.75 1.85 24.07
CA PRO A 79 -10.66 2.63 25.30
C PRO A 79 -10.26 1.76 26.50
#